data_AF-A0A938D435-F1
#
_entry.id   AF-A0A938D435-F1
#
_cell.length_a   1.000
_cell.length_b   1.000
_cell.length_c   1.000
_cell.angle_alpha   90.00
_cell.angle_beta   90.00
_cell.angle_gamma   90.00
#
_symmetry.space_group_name_H-M   'P 1'
#
loop_
_entity.id
_entity.type
_entity.pdbx_description
1 polymer ?
#
loop_
_entity_poly.entity_id
_entity_poly.type
_entity_poly.pdbx_seq_one_letter_code
_entity_poly.pdbx_strand_id
1 'polypeptide(L)'
;MNRQPTDPFLPPQRLLLGPGPSSVASEVLAAMAHPTIGHLDPSFIGLMDELKAMLQTLFNTKNDATFTVAGPGSVGMDACVL
;
A
#
# COMPACT_ATOMS: atom_id res chain seq x y z
N MET A 1 -13.84 20.02 -24.72
CA MET A 1 -12.75 19.03 -24.65
C MET A 1 -13.37 17.67 -24.96
N ASN A 2 -13.34 17.23 -26.22
CA ASN A 2 -14.09 16.06 -26.70
C ASN A 2 -13.33 14.77 -26.41
N ARG A 3 -13.44 14.25 -25.18
CA ARG A 3 -12.85 12.97 -24.79
C ARG A 3 -13.89 11.86 -24.94
N GLN A 4 -13.54 10.75 -25.59
CA GLN A 4 -14.40 9.58 -25.62
C GLN A 4 -14.28 8.81 -24.29
N PRO A 5 -15.36 8.16 -23.81
CA PRO A 5 -15.31 7.39 -22.55
C PRO A 5 -14.22 6.31 -22.51
N THR A 6 -13.80 5.81 -23.67
CA THR A 6 -12.80 4.75 -23.83
C THR A 6 -11.36 5.25 -23.85
N ASP A 7 -11.13 6.57 -23.92
CA ASP A 7 -9.78 7.10 -23.97
C ASP A 7 -9.07 6.82 -22.64
N PRO A 8 -7.80 6.35 -22.64
CA PRO A 8 -7.07 6.04 -21.41
C PRO A 8 -6.76 7.31 -20.62
N PHE A 9 -7.09 7.33 -19.33
CA PHE A 9 -6.80 8.49 -18.47
C PHE A 9 -5.30 8.59 -18.21
N LEU A 10 -4.69 9.67 -18.67
CA LEU A 10 -3.29 9.98 -18.42
C LEU A 10 -3.26 11.12 -17.39
N PRO A 11 -3.03 10.82 -16.10
CA PRO A 11 -2.96 11.85 -15.08
C PRO A 11 -1.77 12.76 -15.37
N PRO A 12 -1.94 14.09 -15.23
CA PRO A 12 -0.83 14.99 -15.43
C PRO A 12 0.14 14.88 -14.24
N GLN A 13 1.45 14.96 -14.49
CA GLN A 13 2.44 14.90 -13.42
C GLN A 13 2.32 16.12 -12.51
N ARG A 14 2.39 15.90 -11.20
CA ARG A 14 2.27 16.94 -10.16
C ARG A 14 3.33 16.73 -9.09
N LEU A 15 3.89 17.82 -8.61
CA LEU A 15 4.64 17.83 -7.35
C LEU A 15 3.64 18.02 -6.21
N LEU A 16 3.48 17.01 -5.36
CA LEU A 16 2.50 17.01 -4.28
C LEU A 16 3.15 17.53 -2.99
N LEU A 17 2.84 18.78 -2.62
CA LEU A 17 3.35 19.44 -1.40
C LEU A 17 2.25 19.73 -0.36
N GLY A 18 1.07 19.14 -0.54
CA GLY A 18 -0.03 19.20 0.43
C GLY A 18 0.16 18.21 1.59
N PRO A 19 -0.79 18.14 2.53
CA PRO A 19 -0.73 17.23 3.68
C PRO A 19 -0.86 15.74 3.31
N GLY A 20 -1.24 15.44 2.07
CA GLY A 20 -1.35 14.08 1.54
C GLY A 20 -2.29 14.02 0.33
N PRO A 21 -2.18 13.00 -0.53
CA PRO A 21 -1.11 12.00 -0.56
C PRO A 21 0.25 12.61 -1.00
N SER A 22 1.35 11.94 -0.66
CA SER A 22 2.69 12.29 -1.14
C SER A 22 2.98 11.65 -2.50
N SER A 23 3.96 12.19 -3.24
CA SER A 23 4.46 11.54 -4.46
C SER A 23 5.00 10.13 -4.13
N VAL A 24 4.61 9.13 -4.91
CA VAL A 24 5.05 7.74 -4.74
C VAL A 24 6.39 7.54 -5.45
N ALA A 25 7.34 6.87 -4.79
CA ALA A 25 8.61 6.51 -5.40
C ALA A 25 8.39 5.58 -6.61
N SER A 26 9.23 5.72 -7.64
CA SER A 26 9.10 4.97 -8.90
C SER A 26 9.15 3.45 -8.70
N GLU A 27 9.94 3.00 -7.74
CA GLU A 27 10.17 1.61 -7.38
C GLU A 27 8.92 0.98 -6.77
N VAL A 28 8.12 1.75 -6.01
CA VAL A 28 6.84 1.30 -5.45
C VAL A 28 5.79 1.16 -6.55
N LEU A 29 5.75 2.11 -7.50
CA LEU A 29 4.86 2.00 -8.67
C LEU A 29 5.22 0.78 -9.53
N ALA A 30 6.51 0.53 -9.75
CA ALA A 30 6.98 -0.66 -10.45
C ALA A 30 6.63 -1.94 -9.68
N ALA A 31 6.77 -1.94 -8.35
CA ALA A 31 6.39 -3.06 -7.49
C ALA A 31 4.90 -3.41 -7.64
N MET A 32 4.00 -2.41 -7.68
CA MET A 32 2.56 -2.62 -7.85
C MET A 32 2.15 -3.15 -9.23
N ALA A 33 3.02 -3.08 -10.24
CA ALA A 33 2.76 -3.58 -11.59
C ALA A 33 3.08 -5.07 -11.78
N HIS A 34 3.59 -5.75 -10.74
CA HIS A 34 3.91 -7.19 -10.81
C HIS A 34 2.63 -8.05 -10.88
N PRO A 35 2.72 -9.28 -11.42
CA PRO A 35 1.60 -10.22 -11.45
C PRO A 35 1.03 -10.51 -10.06
N THR A 36 -0.27 -10.75 -10.00
CA THR A 36 -0.95 -11.16 -8.76
C THR A 36 -0.63 -12.62 -8.42
N ILE A 37 -0.57 -12.91 -7.12
CA ILE A 37 -0.41 -14.26 -6.56
C ILE A 37 -1.55 -14.57 -5.59
N GLY A 38 -1.75 -15.85 -5.28
CA GLY A 38 -2.80 -16.28 -4.36
C GLY A 38 -2.57 -15.80 -2.93
N HIS A 39 -3.64 -15.46 -2.21
CA HIS A 39 -3.56 -14.98 -0.81
C HIS A 39 -3.04 -16.04 0.20
N LEU A 40 -3.01 -17.32 -0.19
CA LEU A 40 -2.41 -18.42 0.58
C LEU A 40 -1.17 -19.00 -0.11
N ASP A 41 -0.64 -18.32 -1.13
CA ASP A 41 0.61 -18.73 -1.77
C ASP A 41 1.75 -18.65 -0.76
N PRO A 42 2.64 -19.66 -0.65
CA PRO A 42 3.77 -19.63 0.29
C PRO A 42 4.66 -18.39 0.13
N SER A 43 4.82 -17.89 -1.10
CA SER A 43 5.60 -16.68 -1.39
C SER A 43 4.93 -15.43 -0.82
N PHE A 44 3.59 -15.37 -0.86
CA PHE A 44 2.83 -14.29 -0.26
C PHE A 44 2.92 -14.34 1.27
N ILE A 45 2.82 -15.53 1.87
CA ILE A 45 2.95 -15.71 3.32
C ILE A 45 4.33 -15.25 3.80
N GLY A 46 5.40 -15.64 3.09
CA GLY A 46 6.76 -15.17 3.39
C GLY A 46 6.91 -13.65 3.31
N LEU A 47 6.31 -13.02 2.29
CA LEU A 47 6.27 -11.55 2.18
C LEU A 47 5.56 -10.90 3.38
N MET A 48 4.48 -11.50 3.88
CA MET A 48 3.76 -10.99 5.05
C MET A 48 4.60 -11.09 6.34
N ASP A 49 5.42 -12.13 6.49
CA ASP A 49 6.36 -12.28 7.61
C ASP A 49 7.46 -11.20 7.57
N GLU A 50 8.03 -10.96 6.39
CA GLU A 50 8.99 -9.87 6.18
C GLU A 50 8.37 -8.51 6.51
N LEU A 51 7.13 -8.28 6.04
CA LEU A 51 6.40 -7.05 6.29
C LEU A 51 6.14 -6.83 7.79
N LYS A 52 5.77 -7.88 8.53
CA LYS A 52 5.63 -7.82 9.98
C LYS A 52 6.93 -7.36 10.65
N ALA A 53 8.08 -7.94 10.27
CA ALA A 53 9.38 -7.55 10.82
C ALA A 53 9.73 -6.08 10.52
N MET A 54 9.44 -5.62 9.29
CA MET A 54 9.61 -4.22 8.90
C MET A 54 8.72 -3.28 9.71
N LEU A 55 7.45 -3.63 9.95
CA LEU A 55 6.54 -2.85 10.78
C LEU A 55 6.99 -2.80 12.25
N GLN A 56 7.45 -3.92 12.80
CA GLN A 56 8.01 -3.96 14.16
C GLN A 56 9.22 -3.04 14.30
N THR A 57 10.06 -2.98 13.27
CA THR A 57 11.20 -2.05 13.21
C THR A 57 10.73 -0.60 13.10
N LEU A 58 9.78 -0.31 12.21
CA LEU A 58 9.20 1.03 12.00
C LEU A 58 8.57 1.59 13.27
N PHE A 59 7.77 0.78 13.96
CA PHE A 59 7.09 1.17 15.21
C PHE A 59 7.95 0.97 16.46
N ASN A 60 9.19 0.48 16.32
CA ASN A 60 10.08 0.18 17.43
C ASN A 60 9.41 -0.67 18.52
N THR A 61 8.81 -1.80 18.12
CA THR A 61 8.06 -2.70 19.00
C THR A 61 8.47 -4.15 18.83
N LYS A 62 8.18 -4.97 19.83
CA LYS A 62 8.34 -6.44 19.80
C LYS A 62 7.00 -7.19 19.82
N ASN A 63 5.89 -6.49 19.63
CA ASN A 63 4.57 -7.10 19.70
C ASN A 63 4.36 -8.12 18.58
N ASP A 64 3.98 -9.34 18.94
CA ASP A 64 3.69 -10.39 17.96
C ASP A 64 2.45 -10.09 17.12
N ALA A 65 1.47 -9.40 17.70
CA ALA A 65 0.29 -8.88 17.02
C ALA A 65 0.64 -7.59 16.23
N THR A 66 1.55 -7.72 15.26
CA THR A 66 1.89 -6.66 14.29
C THR A 66 1.54 -7.15 12.89
N PHE A 67 0.58 -6.49 12.23
CA PHE A 67 0.07 -6.89 10.93
C PHE A 67 -0.55 -5.68 10.20
N THR A 68 -0.80 -5.83 8.89
CA THR A 68 -1.48 -4.80 8.08
C THR A 68 -2.98 -4.99 8.06
N VAL A 69 -3.70 -3.87 8.01
CA VAL A 69 -5.14 -3.84 7.73
C VAL A 69 -5.36 -3.36 6.30
N ALA A 70 -6.15 -4.10 5.52
CA ALA A 70 -6.42 -3.78 4.12
C ALA A 70 -7.38 -2.58 4.01
N GLY A 71 -6.84 -1.38 3.85
CA GLY A 71 -7.63 -0.16 3.67
C GLY A 71 -6.82 1.12 3.86
N PRO A 72 -7.47 2.30 3.74
CA PRO A 72 -6.87 3.56 4.12
C PRO A 72 -6.61 3.63 5.63
N GLY A 73 -5.86 4.64 6.08
CA GLY A 73 -5.51 4.80 7.50
C GLY A 73 -6.71 4.85 8.46
N SER A 74 -7.87 5.33 8.01
CA SER A 74 -9.10 5.33 8.81
C SER A 74 -9.58 3.93 9.17
N VAL A 75 -9.39 2.93 8.29
CA VAL A 75 -9.75 1.53 8.60
C VAL A 75 -8.85 0.96 9.69
N GLY A 76 -7.58 1.40 9.75
CA GLY A 76 -6.69 1.07 10.86
C GLY A 76 -7.17 1.67 12.19
N MET A 77 -7.77 2.86 12.16
CA MET A 77 -8.38 3.46 13.35
C MET A 77 -9.60 2.66 13.80
N ASP A 78 -10.49 2.29 12.87
CA ASP A 78 -11.67 1.49 13.16
C ASP A 78 -11.29 0.11 13.74
N ALA A 79 -10.28 -0.55 13.17
CA ALA A 79 -9.80 -1.86 13.63
C ALA A 79 -9.23 -1.87 15.07
N CYS A 80 -8.84 -0.71 15.60
CA CYS A 80 -8.36 -0.59 16.99
C CYS A 80 -9.49 -0.36 18.00
N VAL A 81 -10.68 0.07 17.55
CA VAL A 81 -11.77 0.55 18.41
C VAL A 81 -12.99 -0.37 18.37
N LEU A 82 -13.22 -1.05 17.25
CA LEU A 82 -14.29 -2.04 17.06
C LEU A 82 -13.85 -3.45 17.50
#